data_AF-A0A356KGU1-F1
#
_entry.id   AF-A0A356KGU1-F1
#
_cell.length_a   1.000
_cell.length_b   1.000
_cell.length_c   1.000
_cell.angle_alpha   90.00
_cell.angle_beta   90.00
_cell.angle_gamma   90.00
#
_symmetry.space_group_name_H-M   'P 1'
#
loop_
_entity.id
_entity.type
_entity.pdbx_description
1 polymer ?
#
loop_
_entity_poly.entity_id
_entity_poly.type
_entity_poly.pdbx_seq_one_letter_code
_entity_poly.pdbx_strand_id
1 'polypeptide(L)'
;MIPALEFFNTVQLKYLLPLLKEHRRFFESGGLNLKELPSDESEAADALHEVLTKAPDKVPSQLLYALFQAERAATEVIADKLRDHPELKIPKGDLTPGDIALFVRKRRADLLQEALDSVEPDVKKFVEFVAEAKPLTLRKARAAAKKLKKRLGPFFRNRGRSAACYVHVHQDDDELVFLIVHGKLFRALGTIDGETLERSRAVFRPQKHDLVIYSPDKGLLKVHATHKKEQREYRLAF
;
A
#
# COMPACT_ATOMS: atom_id res chain seq x y z
N MET A 1 -9.73 6.96 -3.29
CA MET A 1 -9.87 7.05 -4.75
C MET A 1 -10.51 5.75 -5.17
N ILE A 2 -11.69 5.81 -5.80
CA ILE A 2 -12.26 4.62 -6.44
C ILE A 2 -11.33 4.29 -7.62
N PRO A 3 -11.02 3.01 -7.87
CA PRO A 3 -10.18 2.64 -9.00
C PRO A 3 -10.70 3.22 -10.31
N ALA A 4 -9.80 3.56 -11.20
CA ALA A 4 -10.18 4.02 -12.53
C ALA A 4 -10.96 2.92 -13.27
N LEU A 5 -11.93 3.32 -14.09
CA LEU A 5 -12.61 2.41 -15.03
C LEU A 5 -11.58 1.66 -15.90
N GLU A 6 -10.49 2.33 -16.26
CA GLU A 6 -9.35 1.75 -16.98
C GLU A 6 -8.77 0.51 -16.27
N PHE A 7 -8.68 0.50 -14.93
CA PHE A 7 -8.19 -0.67 -14.20
C PHE A 7 -9.13 -1.86 -14.37
N PHE A 8 -10.45 -1.66 -14.32
CA PHE A 8 -11.40 -2.76 -14.51
C PHE A 8 -11.37 -3.34 -15.93
N ASN A 9 -11.12 -2.50 -16.93
CA ASN A 9 -10.99 -2.92 -18.34
C ASN A 9 -9.68 -3.67 -18.64
N THR A 10 -8.73 -3.71 -17.70
CA THR A 10 -7.42 -4.36 -17.90
C THR A 10 -7.28 -5.67 -17.13
N VAL A 11 -8.31 -6.09 -16.40
CA VAL A 11 -8.25 -7.30 -15.58
C VAL A 11 -9.36 -8.26 -15.96
N GLN A 12 -9.04 -9.54 -15.98
CA GLN A 12 -9.99 -10.60 -16.28
C GLN A 12 -10.95 -10.78 -15.12
N LEU A 13 -12.24 -10.90 -15.43
CA LEU A 13 -13.30 -10.94 -14.42
C LEU A 13 -13.11 -12.09 -13.39
N LYS A 14 -12.51 -13.21 -13.82
CA LYS A 14 -12.22 -14.38 -12.95
C LYS A 14 -11.27 -14.07 -11.79
N TYR A 15 -10.36 -13.10 -11.94
CA TYR A 15 -9.44 -12.68 -10.86
C TYR A 15 -10.03 -11.59 -9.98
N LEU A 16 -10.91 -10.74 -10.53
CA LEU A 16 -11.59 -9.68 -9.80
C LEU A 16 -12.75 -10.20 -8.93
N LEU A 17 -13.58 -11.10 -9.46
CA LEU A 17 -14.77 -11.62 -8.80
C LEU A 17 -14.57 -12.14 -7.38
N PRO A 18 -13.50 -12.89 -7.04
CA PRO A 18 -13.28 -13.34 -5.68
C PRO A 18 -13.23 -12.19 -4.68
N LEU A 19 -12.57 -11.08 -5.03
CA LEU A 19 -12.49 -9.89 -4.19
C LEU A 19 -13.87 -9.22 -4.03
N LEU A 20 -14.62 -9.09 -5.13
CA LEU A 20 -15.95 -8.48 -5.09
C LEU A 20 -16.94 -9.28 -4.24
N LYS A 21 -16.86 -10.61 -4.30
CA LYS A 21 -17.75 -11.53 -3.55
C LYS A 21 -17.61 -11.40 -2.04
N GLU A 22 -16.44 -11.01 -1.52
CA GLU A 22 -16.24 -10.70 -0.09
C GLU A 22 -17.15 -9.54 0.37
N HIS A 23 -17.55 -8.69 -0.57
CA HIS A 23 -18.38 -7.51 -0.35
C HIS A 23 -19.73 -7.57 -1.07
N ARG A 24 -20.25 -8.78 -1.36
CA ARG A 24 -21.49 -8.97 -2.14
C ARG A 24 -22.67 -8.10 -1.68
N ARG A 25 -22.84 -7.92 -0.36
CA ARG A 25 -23.95 -7.15 0.22
C ARG A 25 -23.95 -5.69 -0.24
N PHE A 26 -22.76 -5.11 -0.42
CA PHE A 26 -22.62 -3.75 -0.93
C PHE A 26 -23.12 -3.66 -2.37
N PHE A 27 -22.68 -4.57 -3.25
CA PHE A 27 -23.12 -4.60 -4.64
C PHE A 27 -24.61 -4.90 -4.80
N GLU A 28 -25.14 -5.86 -4.04
CA GLU A 28 -26.58 -6.18 -4.00
C GLU A 28 -27.40 -4.96 -3.55
N SER A 29 -26.94 -4.21 -2.54
CA SER A 29 -27.60 -2.97 -2.11
C SER A 29 -27.54 -1.85 -3.15
N GLY A 30 -26.54 -1.89 -4.04
CA GLY A 30 -26.40 -0.99 -5.18
C GLY A 30 -27.18 -1.43 -6.43
N GLY A 31 -27.88 -2.56 -6.39
CA GLY A 31 -28.64 -3.10 -7.52
C GLY A 31 -27.86 -4.02 -8.46
N LEU A 32 -26.63 -4.41 -8.11
CA LEU A 32 -25.78 -5.26 -8.94
C LEU A 32 -25.63 -6.66 -8.35
N ASN A 33 -26.16 -7.66 -9.07
CA ASN A 33 -25.98 -9.06 -8.73
C ASN A 33 -24.68 -9.60 -9.35
N LEU A 34 -23.67 -9.87 -8.53
CA LEU A 34 -22.37 -10.37 -8.98
C LEU A 34 -22.42 -11.75 -9.68
N LYS A 35 -23.54 -12.48 -9.63
CA LYS A 35 -23.74 -13.74 -10.36
C LYS A 35 -24.28 -13.52 -11.78
N GLU A 36 -24.85 -12.35 -12.04
CA GLU A 36 -25.49 -11.96 -13.30
C GLU A 36 -24.71 -10.83 -13.97
N LEU A 37 -23.43 -10.68 -13.64
CA LEU A 37 -22.55 -9.75 -14.34
C LEU A 37 -22.51 -10.10 -15.83
N PRO A 38 -22.48 -9.09 -16.71
CA PRO A 38 -22.30 -9.31 -18.14
C PRO A 38 -21.11 -10.23 -18.40
N SER A 39 -21.26 -11.10 -19.40
CA SER A 39 -20.15 -11.93 -19.89
C SER A 39 -19.10 -11.10 -20.62
N ASP A 40 -19.50 -9.96 -21.18
CA ASP A 40 -18.60 -8.97 -21.75
C ASP A 40 -17.86 -8.22 -20.63
N GLU A 41 -16.53 -8.17 -20.72
CA GLU A 41 -15.69 -7.60 -19.66
C GLU A 41 -15.83 -6.08 -19.56
N SER A 42 -16.09 -5.39 -20.67
CA SER A 42 -16.28 -3.94 -20.69
C SER A 42 -17.63 -3.56 -20.07
N GLU A 43 -18.70 -4.26 -20.42
CA GLU A 43 -20.02 -4.04 -19.80
C GLU A 43 -19.99 -4.35 -18.30
N ALA A 44 -19.28 -5.40 -17.90
CA ALA A 44 -19.08 -5.73 -16.49
C ALA A 44 -18.29 -4.64 -15.74
N ALA A 45 -17.24 -4.08 -16.36
CA ALA A 45 -16.46 -2.98 -15.81
C ALA A 45 -17.31 -1.72 -15.61
N ASP A 46 -18.14 -1.36 -16.59
CA ASP A 46 -19.04 -0.21 -16.52
C ASP A 46 -20.05 -0.37 -15.37
N ALA A 47 -20.71 -1.54 -15.26
CA ALA A 47 -21.65 -1.82 -14.18
C ALA A 47 -20.99 -1.75 -12.79
N LEU A 48 -19.77 -2.26 -12.64
CA LEU A 48 -19.01 -2.16 -11.40
C LEU A 48 -18.64 -0.71 -11.07
N HIS A 49 -18.19 0.05 -12.06
CA HIS A 49 -17.84 1.45 -11.90
C HIS A 49 -19.05 2.30 -11.50
N GLU A 50 -20.21 2.07 -12.11
CA GLU A 50 -21.46 2.76 -11.77
C GLU A 50 -21.82 2.57 -10.29
N VAL A 51 -21.82 1.33 -9.80
CA VAL A 51 -22.15 1.05 -8.38
C VAL A 51 -21.15 1.70 -7.42
N LEU A 52 -19.85 1.65 -7.74
CA LEU A 52 -18.82 2.23 -6.89
C LEU A 52 -18.90 3.76 -6.85
N THR A 53 -19.26 4.40 -7.95
CA THR A 53 -19.31 5.87 -8.06
C THR A 53 -20.63 6.49 -7.61
N LYS A 54 -21.73 5.73 -7.60
CA LYS A 54 -23.04 6.21 -7.13
C LYS A 54 -23.06 6.58 -5.63
N ALA A 55 -22.30 5.87 -4.81
CA ALA A 55 -22.20 6.14 -3.37
C ALA A 55 -20.75 5.89 -2.86
N PRO A 56 -19.80 6.77 -3.24
CA PRO A 56 -18.38 6.57 -3.00
C PRO A 56 -18.02 6.54 -1.50
N ASP A 57 -18.81 7.22 -0.69
CA ASP A 57 -18.74 7.30 0.76
C ASP A 57 -19.23 6.01 1.46
N LYS A 58 -20.07 5.21 0.78
CA LYS A 58 -20.60 3.95 1.30
C LYS A 58 -19.77 2.72 0.90
N VAL A 59 -18.79 2.88 0.02
CA VAL A 59 -17.89 1.80 -0.39
C VAL A 59 -17.14 1.26 0.85
N PRO A 60 -17.20 -0.05 1.14
CA PRO A 60 -16.47 -0.62 2.27
C PRO A 60 -14.97 -0.28 2.19
N SER A 61 -14.42 0.26 3.27
CA SER A 61 -13.00 0.69 3.32
C SER A 61 -12.02 -0.43 2.97
N GLN A 62 -12.35 -1.68 3.34
CA GLN A 62 -11.56 -2.87 2.99
C GLN A 62 -11.59 -3.17 1.49
N LEU A 63 -12.74 -3.00 0.82
CA LEU A 63 -12.86 -3.14 -0.62
C LEU A 63 -12.06 -2.05 -1.35
N LEU A 64 -12.22 -0.80 -0.92
CA LEU A 64 -11.49 0.32 -1.50
C LEU A 64 -9.97 0.14 -1.36
N TYR A 65 -9.51 -0.30 -0.19
CA TYR A 65 -8.10 -0.58 0.04
C TYR A 65 -7.58 -1.74 -0.80
N ALA A 66 -8.37 -2.81 -0.93
CA ALA A 66 -8.04 -3.96 -1.75
C ALA A 66 -7.88 -3.61 -3.24
N LEU A 67 -8.82 -2.84 -3.77
CA LEU A 67 -8.79 -2.42 -5.16
C LEU A 67 -7.64 -1.43 -5.41
N PHE A 68 -7.43 -0.48 -4.51
CA PHE A 68 -6.30 0.44 -4.57
C PHE A 68 -4.94 -0.29 -4.57
N GLN A 69 -4.79 -1.33 -3.73
CA GLN A 69 -3.57 -2.14 -3.76
C GLN A 69 -3.38 -2.84 -5.11
N ALA A 70 -4.45 -3.43 -5.66
CA ALA A 70 -4.38 -4.14 -6.93
C ALA A 70 -4.05 -3.21 -8.10
N GLU A 71 -4.72 -2.06 -8.18
CA GLU A 71 -4.45 -1.01 -9.17
C GLU A 71 -3.02 -0.48 -9.05
N ARG A 72 -2.57 -0.15 -7.84
CA ARG A 72 -1.18 0.32 -7.62
C ARG A 72 -0.14 -0.74 -7.96
N ALA A 73 -0.48 -2.01 -7.80
CA ALA A 73 0.37 -3.13 -8.14
C ALA A 73 0.33 -3.52 -9.61
N ALA A 74 -0.60 -2.96 -10.40
CA ALA A 74 -0.75 -3.25 -11.82
C ALA A 74 0.32 -2.55 -12.67
N THR A 75 1.59 -2.85 -12.40
CA THR A 75 2.75 -2.38 -13.14
C THR A 75 3.64 -3.56 -13.49
N GLU A 76 4.35 -3.51 -14.62
CA GLU A 76 5.27 -4.59 -15.02
C GLU A 76 6.36 -4.83 -13.97
N VAL A 77 6.89 -3.75 -13.37
CA VAL A 77 7.93 -3.85 -12.31
C VAL A 77 7.46 -4.69 -11.13
N ILE A 78 6.22 -4.51 -10.68
CA ILE A 78 5.66 -5.30 -9.58
C ILE A 78 5.28 -6.69 -10.06
N ALA A 79 4.72 -6.83 -11.26
CA ALA A 79 4.36 -8.12 -11.83
C ALA A 79 5.58 -9.05 -11.94
N ASP A 80 6.72 -8.54 -12.41
CA ASP A 80 7.96 -9.31 -12.54
C ASP A 80 8.51 -9.72 -11.17
N LYS A 81 8.57 -8.79 -10.21
CA LYS A 81 8.94 -9.10 -8.82
C LYS A 81 8.07 -10.21 -8.22
N LEU A 82 6.77 -10.19 -8.51
CA LEU A 82 5.83 -11.21 -8.01
C LEU A 82 6.02 -12.56 -8.73
N ARG A 83 6.31 -12.56 -10.03
CA ARG A 83 6.60 -13.78 -10.81
C ARG A 83 7.88 -14.47 -10.34
N ASP A 84 8.90 -13.70 -9.96
CA ASP A 84 10.18 -14.22 -9.48
C ASP A 84 10.12 -14.74 -8.04
N HIS A 85 9.02 -14.48 -7.32
CA HIS A 85 8.89 -14.91 -5.93
C HIS A 85 8.62 -16.42 -5.84
N PRO A 86 9.48 -17.22 -5.18
CA PRO A 86 9.44 -18.69 -5.23
C PRO A 86 8.17 -19.30 -4.61
N GLU A 87 7.53 -18.59 -3.69
CA GLU A 87 6.28 -19.04 -3.04
C GLU A 87 5.03 -18.74 -3.89
N LEU A 88 5.14 -17.87 -4.90
CA LEU A 88 4.01 -17.43 -5.71
C LEU A 88 3.88 -18.33 -6.95
N LYS A 89 3.05 -19.36 -6.84
CA LYS A 89 2.67 -20.22 -7.98
C LYS A 89 1.68 -19.51 -8.89
N ILE A 90 2.13 -18.44 -9.55
CA ILE A 90 1.34 -17.66 -10.51
C ILE A 90 1.11 -18.52 -11.77
N PRO A 91 -0.13 -18.59 -12.32
CA PRO A 91 -0.40 -19.37 -13.51
C PRO A 91 0.40 -18.85 -14.69
N LYS A 92 0.84 -19.76 -15.56
CA LYS A 92 1.36 -19.39 -16.87
C LYS A 92 0.20 -19.01 -17.78
N GLY A 93 0.42 -18.04 -18.65
CA GLY A 93 -0.57 -17.54 -19.60
C GLY A 93 -0.43 -16.04 -19.80
N ASP A 94 -1.33 -15.50 -20.61
CA ASP A 94 -1.44 -14.07 -20.83
C ASP A 94 -2.22 -13.45 -19.66
N LEU A 95 -1.47 -13.00 -18.66
CA LEU A 95 -1.98 -12.36 -17.46
C LEU A 95 -1.47 -10.93 -17.42
N THR A 96 -2.37 -9.98 -17.26
CA THR A 96 -1.99 -8.59 -17.07
C THR A 96 -1.35 -8.40 -15.68
N PRO A 97 -0.59 -7.32 -15.45
CA PRO A 97 -0.12 -6.98 -14.12
C PRO A 97 -1.24 -6.90 -13.07
N GLY A 98 -2.42 -6.42 -13.45
CA GLY A 98 -3.60 -6.36 -12.58
C GLY A 98 -4.15 -7.75 -12.23
N ASP A 99 -4.18 -8.68 -13.19
CA ASP A 99 -4.55 -10.08 -12.94
C ASP A 99 -3.62 -10.73 -11.91
N ILE A 100 -2.31 -10.51 -12.05
CA ILE A 100 -1.29 -11.02 -11.13
C ILE A 100 -1.48 -10.41 -9.74
N ALA A 101 -1.70 -9.09 -9.65
CA ALA A 101 -1.93 -8.41 -8.38
C ALA A 101 -3.17 -8.98 -7.66
N LEU A 102 -4.30 -9.14 -8.36
CA LEU A 102 -5.53 -9.71 -7.81
C LEU A 102 -5.34 -11.18 -7.39
N PHE A 103 -4.65 -11.96 -8.21
CA PHE A 103 -4.33 -13.36 -7.92
C PHE A 103 -3.48 -13.50 -6.66
N VAL A 104 -2.38 -12.73 -6.57
CA VAL A 104 -1.47 -12.75 -5.42
C VAL A 104 -2.19 -12.24 -4.19
N ARG A 105 -2.94 -11.15 -4.28
CA ARG A 105 -3.70 -10.60 -3.14
C ARG A 105 -4.56 -11.66 -2.46
N LYS A 106 -5.34 -12.40 -3.27
CA LYS A 106 -6.26 -13.43 -2.77
C LYS A 106 -5.54 -14.53 -1.97
N ARG A 107 -4.29 -14.85 -2.34
CA ARG A 107 -3.54 -15.97 -1.76
C ARG A 107 -2.55 -15.53 -0.68
N ARG A 108 -1.88 -14.41 -0.91
CA ARG A 108 -0.73 -13.87 -0.18
C ARG A 108 -0.74 -12.34 -0.25
N ALA A 109 -1.75 -11.73 0.36
CA ALA A 109 -1.86 -10.28 0.49
C ALA A 109 -0.62 -9.65 1.18
N ASP A 110 0.05 -10.42 2.04
CA ASP A 110 1.32 -10.04 2.66
C ASP A 110 2.45 -9.84 1.63
N LEU A 111 2.58 -10.74 0.66
CA LEU A 111 3.60 -10.65 -0.39
C LEU A 111 3.29 -9.56 -1.42
N LEU A 112 2.01 -9.34 -1.75
CA LEU A 112 1.62 -8.20 -2.57
C LEU A 112 2.01 -6.87 -1.90
N GLN A 113 1.73 -6.77 -0.59
CA GLN A 113 2.08 -5.59 0.18
C GLN A 113 3.61 -5.41 0.27
N GLU A 114 4.39 -6.49 0.47
CA GLU A 114 5.85 -6.43 0.42
C GLU A 114 6.37 -5.93 -0.93
N ALA A 115 5.80 -6.41 -2.05
CA ALA A 115 6.17 -5.95 -3.38
C ALA A 115 5.85 -4.45 -3.58
N LEU A 116 4.68 -4.00 -3.14
CA LEU A 116 4.28 -2.58 -3.16
C LEU A 116 5.21 -1.71 -2.32
N ASP A 117 5.61 -2.20 -1.14
CA ASP A 117 6.49 -1.50 -0.21
C ASP A 117 7.96 -1.49 -0.66
N SER A 118 8.33 -2.38 -1.60
CA SER A 118 9.63 -2.38 -2.25
C SER A 118 9.76 -1.34 -3.36
N VAL A 119 8.66 -0.68 -3.75
CA VAL A 119 8.69 0.43 -4.69
C VAL A 119 8.82 1.71 -3.89
N GLU A 120 10.00 2.32 -3.96
CA GLU A 120 10.30 3.53 -3.20
C GLU A 120 9.35 4.68 -3.58
N PRO A 121 8.93 5.51 -2.60
CA PRO A 121 8.27 6.76 -2.93
C PRO A 121 9.23 7.69 -3.70
N ASP A 122 8.72 8.53 -4.59
CA ASP A 122 9.51 9.58 -5.26
C ASP A 122 10.05 10.58 -4.22
N VAL A 123 11.27 10.32 -3.75
CA VAL A 123 11.94 11.06 -2.69
C VAL A 123 13.01 11.97 -3.29
N LYS A 124 12.88 13.27 -3.06
CA LYS A 124 13.77 14.28 -3.65
C LYS A 124 14.93 14.70 -2.76
N LYS A 125 14.92 14.36 -1.46
CA LYS A 125 15.90 14.87 -0.47
C LYS A 125 16.17 13.88 0.66
N PHE A 126 17.45 13.65 0.90
CA PHE A 126 17.95 12.89 2.05
C PHE A 126 18.83 13.77 2.94
N VAL A 127 18.83 13.46 4.23
CA VAL A 127 19.88 13.91 5.15
C VAL A 127 20.81 12.73 5.40
N GLU A 128 22.10 12.96 5.25
CA GLU A 128 23.11 11.92 5.35
C GLU A 128 23.84 11.99 6.69
N PHE A 129 24.10 10.80 7.25
CA PHE A 129 24.93 10.62 8.43
C PHE A 129 26.00 9.58 8.10
N VAL A 130 27.25 9.91 8.39
CA VAL A 130 28.39 9.02 8.17
C VAL A 130 28.90 8.56 9.53
N ALA A 131 29.17 7.27 9.64
CA ALA A 131 29.79 6.64 10.80
C ALA A 131 30.76 5.54 10.33
N GLU A 132 31.39 4.84 11.27
CA GLU A 132 32.17 3.65 10.96
C GLU A 132 31.28 2.57 10.31
N ALA A 133 31.79 1.96 9.25
CA ALA A 133 31.11 0.90 8.52
C ALA A 133 30.79 -0.27 9.46
N LYS A 134 29.50 -0.63 9.52
CA LYS A 134 29.02 -1.74 10.35
C LYS A 134 28.29 -2.74 9.47
N PRO A 135 28.84 -3.95 9.28
CA PRO A 135 28.18 -4.97 8.48
C PRO A 135 26.78 -5.30 9.02
N LEU A 136 25.79 -5.14 8.16
CA LEU A 136 24.41 -5.50 8.43
C LEU A 136 23.87 -6.27 7.23
N THR A 137 23.40 -7.49 7.44
CA THR A 137 22.81 -8.29 6.37
C THR A 137 21.30 -8.06 6.32
N LEU A 138 20.68 -8.25 5.15
CA LEU A 138 19.23 -8.16 4.99
C LEU A 138 18.46 -9.01 6.01
N ARG A 139 18.93 -10.23 6.30
CA ARG A 139 18.32 -11.12 7.31
C ARG A 139 18.33 -10.48 8.70
N LYS A 140 19.46 -9.89 9.12
CA LYS A 140 19.58 -9.22 10.43
C LYS A 140 18.72 -7.94 10.47
N ALA A 141 18.69 -7.19 9.37
CA ALA A 141 17.87 -5.99 9.23
C ALA A 141 16.36 -6.30 9.33
N ARG A 142 15.88 -7.32 8.62
CA ARG A 142 14.50 -7.84 8.73
C ARG A 142 14.18 -8.30 10.15
N ALA A 143 15.10 -9.00 10.81
CA ALA A 143 14.92 -9.41 12.21
C ALA A 143 14.83 -8.21 13.17
N ALA A 144 15.47 -7.07 12.85
CA ALA A 144 15.42 -5.85 13.64
C ALA A 144 14.12 -5.05 13.47
N ALA A 145 13.35 -5.27 12.39
CA ALA A 145 12.14 -4.51 12.07
C ALA A 145 11.12 -4.47 13.23
N LYS A 146 10.92 -5.59 13.92
CA LYS A 146 10.02 -5.66 15.10
C LYS A 146 10.50 -4.77 16.26
N LYS A 147 11.81 -4.73 16.49
CA LYS A 147 12.43 -3.88 17.53
C LYS A 147 12.32 -2.40 17.14
N LEU A 148 12.58 -2.06 15.88
CA LEU A 148 12.41 -0.71 15.34
C LEU A 148 10.96 -0.23 15.50
N LYS A 149 9.97 -1.05 15.12
CA LYS A 149 8.55 -0.76 15.32
C LYS A 149 8.22 -0.47 16.80
N LYS A 150 8.72 -1.30 17.72
CA LYS A 150 8.49 -1.14 19.17
C LYS A 150 9.09 0.17 19.71
N ARG A 151 10.21 0.62 19.14
CA ARG A 151 10.86 1.89 19.50
C ARG A 151 10.15 3.10 18.90
N LEU A 152 9.82 3.05 17.61
CA LEU A 152 9.29 4.18 16.85
C LEU A 152 7.80 4.48 17.17
N GLY A 153 7.00 3.45 17.46
CA GLY A 153 5.57 3.63 17.79
C GLY A 153 5.32 4.62 18.93
N PRO A 154 5.94 4.47 20.11
CA PRO A 154 5.84 5.44 21.21
C PRO A 154 6.34 6.84 20.82
N PHE A 155 7.43 6.93 20.06
CA PHE A 155 7.97 8.21 19.58
C PHE A 155 6.94 8.99 18.75
N PHE A 156 6.22 8.32 17.86
CA PHE A 156 5.15 8.94 17.07
C PHE A 156 3.94 9.29 17.93
N ARG A 157 3.48 8.38 18.79
CA ARG A 157 2.32 8.61 19.68
C ARG A 157 2.50 9.87 20.53
N ASN A 158 3.68 10.03 21.13
CA ASN A 158 4.01 11.19 21.98
C ASN A 158 4.03 12.53 21.22
N ARG A 159 3.90 12.51 19.88
CA ARG A 159 3.82 13.68 19.00
C ARG A 159 2.42 13.83 18.36
N GLY A 160 1.39 13.24 18.95
CA GLY A 160 0.00 13.31 18.47
C GLY A 160 -0.27 12.45 17.22
N ARG A 161 0.66 11.56 16.86
CA ARG A 161 0.56 10.69 15.69
C ARG A 161 0.08 9.29 16.06
N SER A 162 -0.10 8.42 15.06
CA SER A 162 -0.45 7.02 15.34
C SER A 162 0.74 6.30 15.97
N ALA A 163 0.45 5.39 16.92
CA ALA A 163 1.42 4.39 17.35
C ALA A 163 1.59 3.26 16.31
N ALA A 164 0.66 3.15 15.35
CA ALA A 164 0.81 2.24 14.23
C ALA A 164 2.04 2.65 13.40
N CYS A 165 2.99 1.72 13.33
CA CYS A 165 4.25 1.83 12.63
C CYS A 165 4.48 0.50 11.94
N TYR A 166 4.72 0.53 10.64
CA TYR A 166 5.18 -0.60 9.85
C TYR A 166 6.61 -0.30 9.39
N VAL A 167 7.45 -1.33 9.35
CA VAL A 167 8.85 -1.24 8.95
C VAL A 167 9.06 -2.37 7.96
N HIS A 168 9.17 -2.01 6.69
CA HIS A 168 9.44 -2.95 5.60
C HIS A 168 10.90 -2.82 5.21
N VAL A 169 11.57 -3.95 5.04
CA VAL A 169 13.02 -4.00 4.78
C VAL A 169 13.28 -4.83 3.54
N HIS A 170 13.86 -4.19 2.54
CA HIS A 170 14.36 -4.83 1.36
C HIS A 170 15.82 -4.41 1.11
N GLN A 171 16.45 -5.05 0.15
CA GLN A 171 17.79 -4.73 -0.30
C GLN A 171 17.69 -4.23 -1.73
N ASP A 172 18.39 -3.15 -2.02
CA ASP A 172 18.56 -2.58 -3.36
C ASP A 172 20.06 -2.43 -3.58
N ASP A 173 20.60 -3.20 -4.53
CA ASP A 173 22.04 -3.44 -4.68
C ASP A 173 22.74 -3.77 -3.34
N ASP A 174 23.72 -2.96 -2.93
CA ASP A 174 24.46 -3.10 -1.67
C ASP A 174 23.85 -2.27 -0.52
N GLU A 175 22.71 -1.64 -0.73
CA GLU A 175 22.02 -0.81 0.26
C GLU A 175 20.83 -1.53 0.89
N LEU A 176 20.66 -1.34 2.20
CA LEU A 176 19.49 -1.82 2.94
C LEU A 176 18.48 -0.69 3.04
N VAL A 177 17.29 -0.90 2.47
CA VAL A 177 16.22 0.08 2.42
C VAL A 177 15.16 -0.27 3.46
N PHE A 178 14.85 0.69 4.31
CA PHE A 178 13.81 0.61 5.34
C PHE A 178 12.70 1.61 5.02
N LEU A 179 11.54 1.11 4.59
CA LEU A 179 10.32 1.90 4.46
C LEU A 179 9.59 1.92 5.80
N ILE A 180 9.44 3.11 6.38
CA ILE A 180 8.70 3.32 7.63
C ILE A 180 7.34 3.96 7.32
N VAL A 181 6.26 3.19 7.52
CA VAL A 181 4.88 3.67 7.34
C VAL A 181 4.27 3.98 8.69
N HIS A 182 3.84 5.22 8.90
CA HIS A 182 3.17 5.63 10.15
C HIS A 182 2.09 6.69 9.90
N GLY A 183 1.23 6.92 10.90
CA GLY A 183 0.18 7.95 10.78
C GLY A 183 0.71 9.38 10.94
N LYS A 184 0.18 10.35 10.19
CA LYS A 184 0.35 11.79 10.42
C LYS A 184 -0.53 12.26 11.59
N LEU A 185 -0.52 13.56 11.87
CA LEU A 185 -1.55 14.20 12.69
C LEU A 185 -2.93 14.02 12.05
N PHE A 186 -3.98 14.01 12.85
CA PHE A 186 -5.34 14.03 12.32
C PHE A 186 -5.53 15.25 11.42
N ARG A 187 -6.27 15.04 10.33
CA ARG A 187 -6.77 16.11 9.46
C ARG A 187 -8.29 16.05 9.48
N ALA A 188 -8.89 17.23 9.44
CA ALA A 188 -10.31 17.40 9.19
C ALA A 188 -10.45 18.13 7.85
N LEU A 189 -11.14 17.50 6.89
CA LEU A 189 -11.52 18.16 5.65
C LEU A 189 -13.01 18.51 5.71
N GLY A 190 -13.36 19.70 5.22
CA GLY A 190 -14.76 20.04 5.00
C GLY A 190 -15.34 19.12 3.93
N THR A 191 -16.52 18.58 4.19
CA THR A 191 -17.26 17.73 3.26
C THR A 191 -18.67 18.27 3.10
N ILE A 192 -19.31 17.88 2.00
CA ILE A 192 -20.75 18.01 1.83
C ILE A 192 -21.28 16.58 1.89
N ASP A 193 -22.26 16.36 2.75
CA ASP A 193 -22.93 15.07 2.85
C ASP A 193 -23.79 14.83 1.59
N GLY A 194 -23.67 13.65 0.99
CA GLY A 194 -24.30 13.36 -0.31
C GLY A 194 -25.82 13.23 -0.24
N GLU A 195 -26.39 12.93 0.93
CA GLU A 195 -27.83 12.72 1.11
C GLU A 195 -28.53 13.97 1.64
N THR A 196 -27.97 14.58 2.68
CA THR A 196 -28.54 15.75 3.36
C THR A 196 -28.15 17.07 2.69
N LEU A 197 -27.11 17.07 1.84
CA LEU A 197 -26.51 18.27 1.22
C LEU A 197 -25.98 19.29 2.24
N GLU A 198 -25.82 18.88 3.51
CA GLU A 198 -25.31 19.73 4.58
C GLU A 198 -23.78 19.72 4.64
N ARG A 199 -23.23 20.79 5.21
CA ARG A 199 -21.79 20.87 5.49
C ARG A 199 -21.44 19.97 6.67
N SER A 200 -20.45 19.12 6.48
CA SER A 200 -19.90 18.24 7.52
C SER A 200 -18.38 18.27 7.53
N ARG A 201 -17.76 17.39 8.32
CA ARG A 201 -16.29 17.22 8.39
C ARG A 201 -15.91 15.75 8.43
N ALA A 202 -15.08 15.33 7.48
CA ALA A 202 -14.39 14.06 7.54
C ALA A 202 -13.10 14.20 8.37
N VAL A 203 -13.01 13.49 9.49
CA VAL A 203 -11.81 13.40 10.32
C VAL A 203 -11.09 12.10 10.03
N PHE A 204 -9.83 12.18 9.62
CA PHE A 204 -9.04 11.01 9.28
C PHE A 204 -7.56 11.21 9.63
N ARG A 205 -6.83 10.10 9.68
CA ARG A 205 -5.39 10.10 9.93
C ARG A 205 -4.64 9.70 8.67
N PRO A 206 -4.03 10.64 7.93
CA PRO A 206 -3.28 10.31 6.73
C PRO A 206 -2.07 9.41 7.04
N GLN A 207 -1.69 8.56 6.10
CA GLN A 207 -0.43 7.83 6.15
C GLN A 207 0.75 8.75 5.79
N LYS A 208 1.94 8.40 6.29
CA LYS A 208 3.24 8.99 5.94
C LYS A 208 4.21 7.85 5.69
N HIS A 209 5.02 8.02 4.66
CA HIS A 209 6.13 7.15 4.32
C HIS A 209 7.42 7.93 4.55
N ASP A 210 8.27 7.41 5.42
CA ASP A 210 9.65 7.85 5.59
C ASP A 210 10.58 6.73 5.09
N LEU A 211 11.76 7.11 4.62
CA LEU A 211 12.74 6.17 4.07
C LEU A 211 14.04 6.30 4.85
N VAL A 212 14.63 5.16 5.22
CA VAL A 212 15.98 5.10 5.76
C VAL A 212 16.76 4.11 4.92
N ILE A 213 17.87 4.55 4.34
CA ILE A 213 18.74 3.72 3.51
C ILE A 213 20.08 3.61 4.23
N TYR A 214 20.59 2.40 4.39
CA TYR A 214 21.86 2.13 5.04
C TYR A 214 22.79 1.39 4.08
N SER A 215 23.96 1.96 3.80
CA SER A 215 25.02 1.32 3.01
C SER A 215 26.03 0.69 3.98
N PRO A 216 26.01 -0.65 4.20
CA PRO A 216 26.83 -1.28 5.23
C PRO A 216 28.34 -1.08 5.05
N ASP A 217 28.79 -1.07 3.80
CA ASP A 217 30.22 -0.95 3.46
C ASP A 217 30.77 0.46 3.65
N LYS A 218 29.90 1.47 3.52
CA LYS A 218 30.28 2.88 3.60
C LYS A 218 30.01 3.49 4.99
N GLY A 219 29.28 2.78 5.86
CA GLY A 219 28.79 3.34 7.12
C GLY A 219 27.89 4.57 6.92
N LEU A 220 27.18 4.61 5.78
CA LEU A 220 26.36 5.74 5.37
C LEU A 220 24.88 5.46 5.68
N LEU A 221 24.24 6.38 6.40
CA LEU A 221 22.81 6.38 6.66
C LEU A 221 22.15 7.58 5.98
N LYS A 222 21.33 7.33 4.96
CA LYS A 222 20.50 8.34 4.29
C LYS A 222 19.11 8.30 4.89
N VAL A 223 18.60 9.45 5.34
CA VAL A 223 17.30 9.56 5.98
C VAL A 223 16.41 10.55 5.24
N HIS A 224 15.28 10.05 4.74
CA HIS A 224 14.18 10.86 4.27
C HIS A 224 13.08 10.95 5.33
N ALA A 225 12.97 12.12 5.96
CA ALA A 225 11.89 12.45 6.86
C ALA A 225 11.63 13.97 6.88
N THR A 226 10.36 14.35 7.06
CA THR A 226 9.93 15.75 6.99
C THR A 226 10.53 16.64 8.08
N HIS A 227 10.70 16.15 9.31
CA HIS A 227 11.11 16.97 10.45
C HIS A 227 12.45 16.54 11.03
N LYS A 228 13.29 17.52 11.41
CA LYS A 228 14.60 17.28 12.06
C LYS A 228 14.54 16.35 13.28
N LYS A 229 13.45 16.39 14.06
CA LYS A 229 13.26 15.50 15.22
C LYS A 229 13.08 14.04 14.80
N GLU A 230 12.47 13.77 13.64
CA GLU A 230 12.34 12.42 13.09
C GLU A 230 13.68 11.95 12.56
N GLN A 231 14.38 12.79 11.79
CA GLN A 231 15.72 12.50 11.27
C GLN A 231 16.67 12.13 12.41
N ARG A 232 16.63 12.86 13.53
CA ARG A 232 17.40 12.53 14.74
C ARG A 232 16.97 11.21 15.37
N GLU A 233 15.68 10.91 15.44
CA GLU A 233 15.23 9.62 16.00
C GLU A 233 15.68 8.46 15.13
N TYR A 234 15.55 8.57 13.81
CA TYR A 234 16.03 7.56 12.88
C TYR A 234 17.54 7.35 13.00
N ARG A 235 18.34 8.43 13.04
CA ARG A 235 19.78 8.32 13.29
C ARG A 235 20.14 7.60 14.60
N LEU A 236 19.28 7.70 15.63
CA LEU A 236 19.52 7.01 16.91
C LEU A 236 18.97 5.58 16.93
N ALA A 237 18.02 5.26 16.04
CA ALA A 237 17.31 3.98 15.99
C ALA A 237 18.00 2.94 15.12
N PHE A 238 18.68 3.40 14.07
CA PHE A 238 19.48 2.63 13.13
C PHE A 238 20.96 2.72 13.53
#